data_AF-A0A382KPI6-F1
#
_entry.id   AF-A0A382KPI6-F1
#
_cell.length_a   1.000
_cell.length_b   1.000
_cell.length_c   1.000
_cell.angle_alpha   90.00
_cell.angle_beta   90.00
_cell.angle_gamma   90.00
#
_symmetry.space_group_name_H-M   'P 1'
#
loop_
_entity.id
_entity.type
_entity.pdbx_description
1 polymer ?
#
loop_
_entity_poly.entity_id
_entity_poly.type
_entity_poly.pdbx_seq_one_letter_code
_entity_poly.pdbx_strand_id
1 'polypeptide(L)'
;SILKEVSKPHLNILTAEDPVEFELDGVGQVQVKEDIGYTFASALRSFLRQDPEIILIGEMRDKETVDIGLKAALTGHLVFSTLHTNDAPSTITRLQNMGTPDYLISAACTLILAQRLARKTCTECRIPDEDINPTGLTQIGFTPEQASRAKVSKGKGCPKCNNSGYKGRMGVYEILNITKTIKEAILKKATTPELREIAVKEGFRAMQDMGREMILSGDLNFREYERVLSSG
;
A
#
# COMPACT_ATOMS: atom_id res chain seq x y z
N SER A 1 -9.43 8.12 -6.64
CA SER A 1 -9.22 8.34 -5.20
C SER A 1 -10.26 7.52 -4.45
N ILE A 2 -9.89 6.81 -3.39
CA ILE A 2 -10.84 6.06 -2.54
C ILE A 2 -11.92 6.99 -1.96
N LEU A 3 -11.58 8.25 -1.70
CA LEU A 3 -12.53 9.27 -1.25
C LEU A 3 -13.67 9.49 -2.24
N LYS A 4 -13.43 9.40 -3.56
CA LYS A 4 -14.51 9.54 -4.56
C LYS A 4 -15.48 8.37 -4.54
N GLU A 5 -15.02 7.18 -4.14
CA GLU A 5 -15.84 5.98 -4.05
C GLU A 5 -16.72 5.98 -2.79
N VAL A 6 -16.18 6.49 -1.68
CA VAL A 6 -16.90 6.55 -0.40
C VAL A 6 -17.68 7.85 -0.19
N SER A 7 -17.40 8.90 -0.98
CA SER A 7 -18.06 10.20 -0.86
C SER A 7 -19.55 10.10 -1.16
N LYS A 8 -20.34 10.60 -0.22
CA LYS A 8 -21.79 10.74 -0.34
C LYS A 8 -22.16 12.16 0.13
N PRO A 9 -23.21 12.77 -0.42
CA PRO A 9 -23.56 14.17 -0.10
C PRO A 9 -23.82 14.47 1.40
N HIS A 10 -24.11 13.45 2.21
CA HIS A 10 -24.39 13.59 3.64
C HIS A 10 -23.18 13.29 4.53
N LEU A 11 -22.02 12.95 3.97
CA LEU A 11 -20.81 12.65 4.73
C LEU A 11 -19.91 13.88 4.74
N ASN A 12 -19.56 14.34 5.93
CA ASN A 12 -18.54 15.33 6.16
C ASN A 12 -17.16 14.66 6.08
N ILE A 13 -16.43 14.98 5.02
CA ILE A 13 -15.10 14.45 4.74
C ILE A 13 -14.09 15.57 4.93
N LEU A 14 -13.14 15.37 5.84
CA LEU A 14 -12.06 16.32 6.11
C LEU A 14 -10.70 15.70 5.80
N THR A 15 -9.83 16.44 5.11
CA THR A 15 -8.48 15.98 4.78
C THR A 15 -7.43 16.98 5.26
N ALA A 16 -6.35 16.47 5.85
CA ALA A 16 -5.14 17.23 6.13
C ALA A 16 -4.03 16.72 5.20
N GLU A 17 -3.45 17.59 4.37
CA GLU A 17 -2.53 17.22 3.28
C GLU A 17 -1.29 18.14 3.24
N ASP A 18 -0.19 17.67 2.67
CA ASP A 18 1.06 18.43 2.52
C ASP A 18 1.76 18.12 1.17
N PRO A 19 1.48 18.88 0.10
CA PRO A 19 0.40 19.84 -0.09
C PRO A 19 -0.92 19.16 -0.56
N VAL A 20 -1.98 19.94 -0.76
CA VAL A 20 -3.18 19.46 -1.46
C VAL A 20 -2.86 19.33 -2.96
N GLU A 21 -2.92 18.10 -3.50
CA GLU A 21 -2.52 17.84 -4.90
C GLU A 21 -3.58 18.24 -5.94
N PHE A 22 -4.86 18.09 -5.58
CA PHE A 22 -6.00 18.44 -6.43
C PHE A 22 -7.25 18.65 -5.57
N GLU A 23 -8.15 19.50 -6.06
CA GLU A 23 -9.40 19.82 -5.37
C GLU A 23 -10.45 18.72 -5.58
N LEU A 24 -11.17 18.41 -4.51
CA LEU A 24 -12.27 17.46 -4.45
C LEU A 24 -13.55 18.17 -4.03
N ASP A 25 -14.54 18.15 -4.91
CA ASP A 25 -15.86 18.69 -4.60
C ASP A 25 -16.51 17.95 -3.42
N GLY A 26 -17.12 18.71 -2.52
CA GLY A 26 -17.75 18.19 -1.29
C GLY A 26 -16.78 17.71 -0.20
N VAL A 27 -15.47 17.98 -0.31
CA VAL A 27 -14.46 17.58 0.69
C VAL A 27 -13.80 18.82 1.30
N GLY A 28 -13.76 18.88 2.63
CA GLY A 28 -13.03 19.92 3.36
C GLY A 28 -11.54 19.63 3.41
N GLN A 29 -10.77 20.15 2.45
CA GLN A 29 -9.33 19.94 2.37
C GLN A 29 -8.57 21.09 3.04
N VAL A 30 -7.67 20.75 3.97
CA VAL A 30 -6.74 21.71 4.58
C VAL A 30 -5.30 21.32 4.26
N GLN A 31 -4.50 22.33 3.94
CA GLN A 31 -3.07 22.15 3.73
C GLN A 31 -2.30 22.44 5.01
N VAL A 32 -1.37 21.56 5.36
CA VAL A 32 -0.40 21.74 6.43
C VAL A 32 0.50 22.94 6.11
N LYS A 33 0.78 23.75 7.14
CA LYS A 33 1.65 24.92 7.07
C LYS A 33 2.52 24.96 8.31
N GLU A 34 3.64 24.23 8.26
CA GLU A 34 4.54 24.08 9.41
C GLU A 34 5.16 25.41 9.87
N ASP A 35 5.40 26.34 8.95
CA ASP A 35 5.96 27.68 9.18
C ASP A 35 5.12 28.55 10.13
N ILE A 36 3.81 28.31 10.18
CA ILE A 36 2.88 28.98 11.10
C ILE A 36 2.34 28.04 12.20
N GLY A 37 2.93 26.85 12.34
CA GLY A 37 2.53 25.86 13.36
C GLY A 37 1.23 25.11 13.05
N TYR A 38 0.72 25.17 11.82
CA TYR A 38 -0.46 24.42 11.40
C TYR A 38 -0.08 23.02 10.91
N THR A 39 0.21 22.12 11.86
CA THR A 39 0.68 20.74 11.62
C THR A 39 -0.47 19.74 11.41
N PHE A 40 -0.16 18.51 10.99
CA PHE A 40 -1.12 17.40 10.94
C PHE A 40 -1.85 17.22 12.29
N ALA A 41 -1.12 17.13 13.40
CA ALA A 41 -1.72 16.97 14.72
C ALA A 41 -2.68 18.13 15.10
N SER A 42 -2.36 19.37 14.70
CA SER A 42 -3.24 20.53 14.89
C SER A 42 -4.53 20.43 14.06
N ALA A 43 -4.40 20.08 12.78
CA ALA A 43 -5.53 19.87 11.87
C ALA A 43 -6.48 18.77 12.38
N LEU A 44 -5.96 17.60 12.76
CA LEU A 44 -6.75 16.50 13.31
C LEU A 44 -7.54 16.91 14.57
N ARG A 45 -6.90 17.65 15.49
CA ARG A 45 -7.59 18.16 16.68
C ARG A 45 -8.74 19.10 16.31
N SER A 46 -8.59 19.87 15.24
CA SER A 46 -9.66 20.72 14.72
C SER A 46 -10.79 19.89 14.13
N PHE A 47 -10.47 18.87 13.33
CA PHE A 47 -11.47 18.00 12.70
C PHE A 47 -12.39 17.34 13.72
N LEU A 48 -11.87 16.89 14.86
CA LEU A 48 -12.68 16.29 15.93
C LEU A 48 -13.74 17.22 16.54
N ARG A 49 -13.74 18.52 16.22
CA ARG A 49 -14.77 19.49 16.62
C ARG A 49 -15.68 19.92 15.48
N GLN A 50 -15.53 19.33 14.30
CA GLN A 50 -16.26 19.67 13.08
C GLN A 50 -17.27 18.60 12.68
N ASP A 51 -17.57 17.64 13.57
CA ASP A 51 -18.50 16.53 13.30
C ASP A 51 -18.15 15.73 12.02
N PRO A 52 -16.93 15.17 11.89
CA PRO A 52 -16.51 14.48 10.68
C PRO A 52 -16.97 13.03 10.65
N GLU A 53 -17.44 12.50 9.52
CA GLU A 53 -17.60 11.06 9.34
C GLU A 53 -16.34 10.38 8.81
N ILE A 54 -15.60 11.07 7.93
CA ILE A 54 -14.37 10.55 7.30
C ILE A 54 -13.24 11.55 7.48
N ILE A 55 -12.09 11.06 7.93
CA ILE A 55 -10.86 11.84 8.09
C ILE A 55 -9.77 11.22 7.21
N LEU A 56 -9.16 12.03 6.33
CA LEU A 56 -7.92 11.65 5.65
C LEU A 56 -6.74 12.43 6.22
N ILE A 57 -5.71 11.70 6.60
CA ILE A 57 -4.46 12.25 7.13
C ILE A 57 -3.40 11.91 6.11
N GLY A 58 -2.89 12.91 5.39
CA GLY A 58 -1.95 12.75 4.28
C GLY A 58 -0.84 11.75 4.63
N GLU A 59 -0.29 11.87 5.82
CA GLU A 59 0.66 10.90 6.38
C GLU A 59 0.77 10.96 7.90
N MET A 60 1.27 9.87 8.49
CA MET A 60 1.58 9.75 9.92
C MET A 60 3.08 9.63 10.14
N ARG A 61 3.78 10.76 10.26
CA ARG A 61 5.24 10.81 10.48
C ARG A 61 5.65 10.63 11.94
N ASP A 62 4.80 11.04 12.87
CA ASP A 62 5.10 11.13 14.29
C ASP A 62 4.05 10.43 15.17
N LYS A 63 4.44 10.13 16.42
CA LYS A 63 3.59 9.43 17.39
C LYS A 63 2.31 10.20 17.73
N GLU A 64 2.38 11.52 17.78
CA GLU A 64 1.25 12.37 18.16
C GLU A 64 0.12 12.26 17.13
N THR A 65 0.46 12.39 15.85
CA THR A 65 -0.46 12.25 14.72
C THR A 65 -1.05 10.83 14.66
N VAL A 66 -0.24 9.79 14.88
CA VAL A 66 -0.71 8.40 14.97
C VAL A 66 -1.72 8.23 16.11
N ASP A 67 -1.37 8.70 17.32
CA ASP A 67 -2.22 8.53 18.50
C ASP A 67 -3.58 9.23 18.33
N ILE A 68 -3.61 10.42 17.74
CA ILE A 68 -4.87 11.15 17.48
C ILE A 68 -5.68 10.41 16.40
N GLY A 69 -5.05 9.97 15.31
CA GLY A 69 -5.73 9.26 14.22
C GLY A 69 -6.35 7.93 14.67
N LEU A 70 -5.61 7.12 15.43
CA LEU A 70 -6.13 5.85 15.96
C LEU A 70 -7.25 6.08 16.99
N LYS A 71 -7.15 7.11 17.84
CA LYS A 71 -8.24 7.47 18.76
C LYS A 71 -9.48 7.94 18.00
N ALA A 72 -9.32 8.74 16.95
CA ALA A 72 -10.42 9.16 16.09
C ALA A 72 -11.13 7.93 15.47
N ALA A 73 -10.36 6.94 15.00
CA ALA A 73 -10.92 5.68 14.50
C ALA A 73 -11.69 4.90 15.57
N LEU A 74 -11.17 4.83 16.81
CA LEU A 74 -11.86 4.17 17.93
C LEU A 74 -13.16 4.86 18.35
N THR A 75 -13.25 6.17 18.17
CA THR A 75 -14.48 6.94 18.44
C THR A 75 -15.53 6.81 17.33
N GLY A 76 -15.27 6.01 16.29
CA GLY A 76 -16.25 5.67 15.25
C GLY A 76 -16.07 6.39 13.91
N HIS A 77 -15.03 7.20 13.75
CA HIS A 77 -14.73 7.85 12.47
C HIS A 77 -14.00 6.90 11.52
N LEU A 78 -14.27 7.01 10.21
CA LEU A 78 -13.45 6.31 9.21
C LEU A 78 -12.18 7.12 8.94
N VAL A 79 -11.02 6.57 9.28
CA VAL A 79 -9.74 7.25 9.14
C VAL A 79 -8.90 6.61 8.05
N PHE A 80 -8.52 7.39 7.04
CA PHE A 80 -7.51 7.03 6.06
C PHE A 80 -6.19 7.73 6.39
N SER A 81 -5.08 7.01 6.27
CA SER A 81 -3.76 7.63 6.33
C SER A 81 -2.71 6.85 5.56
N THR A 82 -1.53 7.43 5.41
CA THR A 82 -0.37 6.79 4.80
C THR A 82 0.80 6.70 5.77
N LEU A 83 1.54 5.60 5.67
CA LEU A 83 2.81 5.39 6.35
C LEU A 83 3.83 4.88 5.33
N HIS A 84 5.09 5.23 5.55
CA HIS A 84 6.20 4.73 4.73
C HIS A 84 6.72 3.40 5.29
N THR A 85 6.26 2.31 4.69
CA THR A 85 6.72 0.94 4.98
C THR A 85 6.93 0.15 3.68
N ASN A 86 7.67 -0.95 3.76
CA ASN A 86 7.99 -1.78 2.60
C ASN A 86 6.87 -2.77 2.24
N ASP A 87 6.06 -3.13 3.23
CA ASP A 87 5.02 -4.16 3.17
C ASP A 87 3.96 -3.90 4.26
N ALA A 88 2.80 -4.55 4.13
CA ALA A 88 1.65 -4.36 5.00
C ALA A 88 1.91 -4.84 6.44
N PRO A 89 2.42 -6.07 6.70
CA PRO A 89 2.78 -6.50 8.05
C PRO A 89 3.78 -5.57 8.76
N SER A 90 4.80 -5.06 8.07
CA SER A 90 5.81 -4.14 8.61
C SER A 90 5.22 -2.83 9.11
N THR A 91 4.03 -2.45 8.63
CA THR A 91 3.31 -1.26 9.11
C THR A 91 2.88 -1.39 10.56
N ILE A 92 2.48 -2.59 11.02
CA ILE A 92 2.18 -2.85 12.43
C ILE A 92 3.43 -2.62 13.27
N THR A 93 4.56 -3.21 12.87
CA THR A 93 5.85 -3.05 13.57
C THR A 93 6.32 -1.60 13.56
N ARG A 94 6.08 -0.85 12.47
CA ARG A 94 6.40 0.58 12.40
C ARG A 94 5.60 1.39 13.43
N LEU A 95 4.30 1.15 13.56
CA LEU A 95 3.46 1.79 14.58
C LEU A 95 3.94 1.47 16.00
N GLN A 96 4.29 0.20 16.27
CA GLN A 96 4.87 -0.21 17.55
C GLN A 96 6.19 0.50 17.85
N ASN A 97 7.07 0.61 16.86
CA ASN A 97 8.36 1.32 16.97
C ASN A 97 8.20 2.83 17.18
N MET A 98 7.07 3.41 16.75
CA MET A 98 6.71 4.81 17.06
C MET A 98 6.16 4.97 18.49
N GLY A 99 6.03 3.87 19.25
CA GLY A 99 5.56 3.89 20.64
C GLY A 99 4.04 3.83 20.78
N THR A 100 3.31 3.46 19.72
CA THR A 100 1.87 3.28 19.79
C THR A 100 1.53 1.97 20.52
N PRO A 101 0.66 2.00 21.56
CA PRO A 101 0.24 0.81 22.27
C PRO A 101 -0.42 -0.25 21.37
N ASP A 102 -0.06 -1.52 21.55
CA ASP A 102 -0.55 -2.66 20.77
C ASP A 102 -2.08 -2.75 20.76
N TYR A 103 -2.73 -2.44 21.89
CA TYR A 103 -4.19 -2.47 22.01
C TYR A 103 -4.87 -1.42 21.13
N LEU A 104 -4.25 -0.24 20.93
CA LEU A 104 -4.81 0.79 20.03
C LEU A 104 -4.70 0.34 18.59
N ILE A 105 -3.56 -0.20 18.18
CA ILE A 105 -3.35 -0.72 16.82
C ILE A 105 -4.38 -1.83 16.54
N SER A 106 -4.46 -2.81 17.45
CA SER A 106 -5.35 -3.98 17.34
C SER A 106 -6.84 -3.59 17.33
N ALA A 107 -7.24 -2.61 18.12
CA ALA A 107 -8.64 -2.19 18.19
C ALA A 107 -9.06 -1.27 17.04
N ALA A 108 -8.18 -0.35 16.61
CA ALA A 108 -8.53 0.71 15.66
C ALA A 108 -8.26 0.36 14.20
N CYS A 109 -7.18 -0.38 13.92
CA CYS A 109 -6.78 -0.69 12.55
C CYS A 109 -7.68 -1.79 11.96
N THR A 110 -8.20 -1.57 10.76
CA THR A 110 -9.09 -2.51 10.06
C THR A 110 -8.43 -3.17 8.85
N LEU A 111 -7.64 -2.40 8.10
CA LEU A 111 -7.00 -2.84 6.87
C LEU A 111 -5.69 -2.07 6.65
N ILE A 112 -4.66 -2.76 6.18
CA ILE A 112 -3.41 -2.15 5.71
C ILE A 112 -3.20 -2.56 4.25
N LEU A 113 -3.03 -1.57 3.39
CA LEU A 113 -2.71 -1.77 1.98
C LEU A 113 -1.27 -1.27 1.75
N ALA A 114 -0.40 -2.16 1.29
CA ALA A 114 0.89 -1.78 0.75
C ALA A 114 0.84 -1.88 -0.78
N GLN A 115 1.51 -0.94 -1.44
CA GLN A 115 1.50 -0.85 -2.90
C GLN A 115 2.86 -0.48 -3.46
N ARG A 116 3.13 -0.95 -4.68
CA ARG A 116 4.21 -0.46 -5.53
C ARG A 116 3.69 -0.20 -6.94
N LEU A 117 4.30 0.76 -7.62
CA LEU A 117 4.01 1.05 -9.03
C LEU A 117 5.06 0.41 -9.93
N ALA A 118 4.62 -0.52 -10.77
CA ALA A 118 5.43 -1.16 -11.77
C ALA A 118 5.08 -0.64 -13.18
N ARG A 119 6.08 -0.53 -14.04
CA ARG A 119 5.91 -0.22 -15.46
C ARG A 119 5.30 -1.44 -16.17
N LYS A 120 4.31 -1.20 -17.03
CA LYS A 120 3.71 -2.28 -17.83
C LYS A 120 4.57 -2.58 -19.04
N THR A 121 4.80 -3.86 -19.34
CA THR A 121 5.39 -4.30 -20.61
C THR A 121 4.54 -3.79 -21.77
N CYS A 122 5.19 -3.15 -22.75
CA CYS A 122 4.49 -2.63 -23.92
C CYS A 122 3.85 -3.77 -24.73
N THR A 123 2.54 -3.69 -24.96
CA THR A 123 1.75 -4.69 -25.70
C THR A 123 2.12 -4.76 -27.18
N GLU A 124 2.49 -3.64 -27.79
CA GLU A 124 2.80 -3.52 -29.22
C GLU A 124 4.15 -4.14 -29.63
N CYS A 125 5.07 -4.29 -28.68
CA CYS A 125 6.42 -4.77 -28.95
C CYS A 125 6.83 -5.90 -28.00
N ARG A 126 5.85 -6.64 -27.47
CA ARG A 126 6.07 -7.79 -26.59
C ARG A 126 6.70 -8.93 -27.39
N ILE A 127 7.82 -9.45 -26.91
CA ILE A 127 8.53 -10.59 -27.47
C ILE A 127 8.89 -11.58 -26.35
N PRO A 128 9.12 -12.86 -26.65
CA PRO A 128 9.70 -13.79 -25.69
C PRO A 128 11.00 -13.25 -25.11
N ASP A 129 11.20 -13.44 -23.79
CA ASP A 129 12.44 -13.04 -23.14
C ASP A 129 13.39 -14.24 -23.02
N GLU A 130 14.23 -14.42 -24.05
CA GLU A 130 15.20 -15.53 -24.12
C GLU A 130 16.37 -15.38 -23.13
N ASP A 131 16.55 -14.20 -22.52
CA ASP A 131 17.62 -13.96 -21.54
C ASP A 131 17.31 -14.62 -20.18
N ILE A 132 16.06 -15.01 -19.94
CA ILE A 132 15.59 -15.52 -18.65
C ILE A 132 15.48 -17.04 -18.70
N ASN A 133 16.36 -17.70 -17.96
CA ASN A 133 16.33 -19.14 -17.77
C ASN A 133 15.40 -19.53 -16.58
N PRO A 134 15.02 -20.82 -16.48
CA PRO A 134 14.23 -21.30 -15.34
C PRO A 134 14.86 -21.03 -13.98
N THR A 135 16.20 -20.97 -13.89
CA THR A 135 16.92 -20.68 -12.64
C THR A 135 16.59 -19.28 -12.12
N GLY A 136 16.58 -18.26 -12.98
CA GLY A 136 16.19 -16.89 -12.59
C GLY A 136 14.76 -16.82 -12.05
N LEU A 137 13.84 -17.59 -12.63
CA LEU A 137 12.47 -17.67 -12.15
C LEU A 137 12.36 -18.39 -10.80
N THR A 138 13.12 -19.47 -10.59
CA THR A 138 13.13 -20.15 -9.29
C THR A 138 13.64 -19.25 -8.15
N GLN A 139 14.60 -18.34 -8.43
CA GLN A 139 15.11 -17.39 -7.44
C GLN A 139 14.05 -16.42 -6.91
N ILE A 140 13.04 -16.10 -7.72
CA ILE A 140 11.94 -15.20 -7.31
C ILE A 140 10.69 -15.93 -6.81
N GLY A 141 10.79 -17.25 -6.62
CA GLY A 141 9.76 -18.07 -5.98
C GLY A 141 8.83 -18.85 -6.92
N PHE A 142 9.19 -19.04 -8.20
CA PHE A 142 8.53 -20.06 -9.03
C PHE A 142 8.96 -21.46 -8.62
N THR A 143 8.05 -22.44 -8.65
CA THR A 143 8.44 -23.84 -8.53
C THR A 143 9.24 -24.29 -9.77
N PRO A 144 10.10 -25.31 -9.67
CA PRO A 144 10.84 -25.81 -10.84
C PRO A 144 9.93 -26.19 -12.02
N GLU A 145 8.76 -26.77 -11.74
CA GLU A 145 7.77 -27.10 -12.76
C GLU A 145 7.21 -25.84 -13.42
N GLN A 146 6.79 -24.84 -12.64
CA GLN A 146 6.28 -23.57 -13.18
C GLN A 146 7.36 -22.85 -13.99
N ALA A 147 8.59 -22.78 -13.48
CA ALA A 147 9.70 -22.13 -14.14
C ALA A 147 10.04 -22.77 -15.49
N SER A 148 9.98 -24.11 -15.59
CA SER A 148 10.24 -24.82 -16.85
C SER A 148 9.18 -24.56 -17.94
N ARG A 149 7.95 -24.23 -17.53
CA ARG A 149 6.81 -23.99 -18.45
C ARG A 149 6.52 -22.50 -18.67
N ALA A 150 7.13 -21.62 -17.87
CA ALA A 150 6.86 -20.19 -17.88
C ALA A 150 7.27 -19.57 -19.22
N LYS A 151 6.31 -18.94 -19.90
CA LYS A 151 6.56 -18.15 -21.10
C LYS A 151 6.70 -16.69 -20.71
N VAL A 152 7.92 -16.28 -20.43
CA VAL A 152 8.24 -14.90 -20.03
C VAL A 152 8.43 -14.01 -21.25
N SER A 153 8.09 -12.74 -21.10
CA SER A 153 8.16 -11.77 -22.19
C SER A 153 8.71 -10.44 -21.73
N LYS A 154 9.32 -9.71 -22.69
CA LYS A 154 9.80 -8.35 -22.53
C LYS A 154 9.35 -7.47 -23.70
N GLY A 155 9.38 -6.16 -23.51
CA GLY A 155 9.20 -5.22 -24.61
C GLY A 155 10.54 -4.95 -25.29
N LYS A 156 10.63 -5.19 -26.61
CA LYS A 156 11.86 -4.89 -27.38
C LYS A 156 12.13 -3.39 -27.61
N GLY A 157 11.12 -2.54 -27.39
CA GLY A 157 11.13 -1.13 -27.75
C GLY A 157 10.48 -0.88 -29.11
N CYS A 158 9.63 0.14 -29.19
CA CYS A 158 9.01 0.59 -30.42
C CYS A 158 8.56 2.07 -30.30
N PRO A 159 8.15 2.72 -31.40
CA PRO A 159 7.67 4.11 -31.37
C PRO A 159 6.50 4.34 -30.40
N LYS A 160 5.61 3.35 -30.21
CA LYS A 160 4.45 3.48 -29.31
C LYS A 160 4.80 3.58 -27.83
N CYS A 161 5.99 3.12 -27.45
CA CYS A 161 6.53 3.18 -26.08
C CYS A 161 7.81 4.03 -25.98
N ASN A 162 8.07 4.89 -26.97
CA ASN A 162 9.29 5.70 -27.07
C ASN A 162 10.57 4.85 -26.92
N ASN A 163 10.58 3.67 -27.55
CA ASN A 163 11.67 2.69 -27.52
C ASN A 163 12.07 2.18 -26.12
N SER A 164 11.26 2.42 -25.08
CA SER A 164 11.57 1.98 -23.71
C SER A 164 11.27 0.51 -23.43
N GLY A 165 10.37 -0.10 -24.22
CA GLY A 165 9.80 -1.43 -23.94
C GLY A 165 8.67 -1.42 -22.91
N TYR A 166 8.34 -0.26 -22.31
CA TYR A 166 7.31 -0.11 -21.29
C TYR A 166 6.26 0.94 -21.70
N LYS A 167 4.98 0.69 -21.40
CA LYS A 167 3.91 1.66 -21.69
C LYS A 167 2.85 1.68 -20.60
N GLY A 168 2.82 2.78 -19.85
CA GLY A 168 1.93 2.93 -18.69
C GLY A 168 2.49 2.27 -17.43
N ARG A 169 1.71 2.37 -16.36
CA ARG A 169 2.03 1.80 -15.04
C ARG A 169 0.84 1.00 -14.52
N MET A 170 1.11 0.08 -13.61
CA MET A 170 0.10 -0.64 -12.85
C MET A 170 0.56 -0.77 -11.39
N GLY A 171 -0.41 -0.87 -10.50
CA GLY A 171 -0.13 -1.16 -9.10
C GLY A 171 0.02 -2.65 -8.85
N VAL A 172 0.98 -2.98 -8.01
CA VAL A 172 1.12 -4.28 -7.35
C VAL A 172 0.75 -4.04 -5.90
N TYR A 173 -0.17 -4.82 -5.36
CA TYR A 173 -0.77 -4.57 -4.06
C TYR A 173 -0.67 -5.82 -3.19
N GLU A 174 -0.62 -5.58 -1.89
CA GLU A 174 -0.94 -6.57 -0.88
C GLU A 174 -1.87 -5.92 0.15
N ILE A 175 -2.86 -6.69 0.58
CA ILE A 175 -3.97 -6.20 1.41
C ILE A 175 -4.03 -7.09 2.64
N LEU A 176 -3.65 -6.53 3.77
CA LEU A 176 -3.71 -7.18 5.08
C LEU A 176 -4.97 -6.75 5.81
N ASN A 177 -5.92 -7.67 5.96
CA ASN A 177 -7.07 -7.47 6.83
C ASN A 177 -6.66 -7.70 8.29
N ILE A 178 -7.08 -6.82 9.19
CA ILE A 178 -6.81 -6.96 10.63
C ILE A 178 -7.89 -7.84 11.26
N THR A 179 -7.78 -9.14 10.99
CA THR A 179 -8.69 -10.18 11.51
C THR A 179 -8.51 -10.40 13.01
N LYS A 180 -9.40 -11.18 13.64
CA LYS A 180 -9.28 -11.53 15.05
C LYS A 180 -7.93 -12.19 15.37
N THR A 181 -7.45 -13.10 14.51
CA THR A 181 -6.16 -13.78 14.69
C THR A 181 -5.00 -12.79 14.63
N ILE A 182 -5.01 -11.88 13.66
CA ILE A 182 -3.99 -10.83 13.54
C ILE A 182 -4.04 -9.89 14.76
N LYS A 183 -5.23 -9.51 15.23
CA LYS A 183 -5.42 -8.71 16.44
C LYS A 183 -4.78 -9.34 17.67
N GLU A 184 -4.99 -10.65 17.87
CA GLU A 184 -4.36 -11.41 18.96
C GLU A 184 -2.84 -11.49 18.81
N ALA A 185 -2.34 -11.65 17.58
CA ALA A 185 -0.90 -11.67 17.29
C ALA A 185 -0.24 -10.33 17.59
N ILE A 186 -0.88 -9.21 17.25
CA ILE A 186 -0.42 -7.84 17.59
C ILE A 186 -0.28 -7.71 19.11
N LEU A 187 -1.29 -8.13 19.88
CA LEU A 187 -1.27 -8.06 21.35
C LEU A 187 -0.19 -8.95 21.99
N LYS A 188 0.16 -10.05 21.34
CA LYS A 188 1.27 -10.94 21.74
C LYS A 188 2.64 -10.46 21.24
N LYS A 189 2.70 -9.32 20.54
CA LYS A 189 3.91 -8.76 19.92
C LYS A 189 4.59 -9.74 18.96
N ALA A 190 3.79 -10.42 18.16
CA ALA A 190 4.29 -11.25 17.07
C ALA A 190 5.19 -10.43 16.14
N THR A 191 6.28 -11.04 15.71
CA THR A 191 7.22 -10.49 14.73
C THR A 191 6.55 -10.36 13.35
N THR A 192 7.13 -9.53 12.48
CA THR A 192 6.64 -9.34 11.11
C THR A 192 6.52 -10.66 10.33
N PRO A 193 7.49 -11.60 10.40
CA PRO A 193 7.35 -12.91 9.76
C PRO A 193 6.18 -13.73 10.31
N GLU A 194 5.96 -13.76 11.63
CA GLU A 194 4.85 -14.47 12.25
C GLU A 194 3.49 -13.89 11.82
N LEU A 195 3.38 -12.56 11.78
CA LEU A 195 2.18 -11.88 11.27
C LEU A 195 1.91 -12.25 9.81
N ARG A 196 2.95 -12.29 8.98
CA ARG A 196 2.86 -12.69 7.57
C ARG A 196 2.40 -14.14 7.43
N GLU A 197 2.95 -15.07 8.21
CA GLU A 197 2.54 -16.48 8.19
C GLU A 197 1.06 -16.67 8.55
N ILE A 198 0.58 -15.95 9.57
CA ILE A 198 -0.83 -15.96 9.96
C ILE A 198 -1.68 -15.39 8.81
N ALA A 199 -1.28 -14.25 8.26
CA ALA A 199 -2.01 -13.60 7.18
C ALA A 199 -2.12 -14.50 5.94
N VAL A 200 -1.03 -15.18 5.55
CA VAL A 200 -1.01 -16.08 4.38
C VAL A 200 -2.00 -17.23 4.55
N LYS A 201 -2.15 -17.78 5.77
CA LYS A 201 -3.15 -18.81 6.08
C LYS A 201 -4.59 -18.29 5.93
N GLU A 202 -4.80 -16.98 6.02
CA GLU A 202 -6.10 -16.31 5.87
C GLU A 202 -6.30 -15.72 4.45
N GLY A 203 -5.45 -16.09 3.49
CA GLY A 203 -5.57 -15.67 2.09
C GLY A 203 -4.87 -14.35 1.76
N PHE A 204 -4.01 -13.83 2.64
CA PHE A 204 -3.11 -12.74 2.30
C PHE A 204 -2.21 -13.15 1.14
N ARG A 205 -2.12 -12.27 0.16
CA ARG A 205 -1.29 -12.43 -1.03
C ARG A 205 -0.23 -11.35 -1.03
N ALA A 206 1.02 -11.74 -1.08
CA ALA A 206 2.12 -10.79 -1.09
C ALA A 206 2.30 -10.16 -2.46
N MET A 207 2.92 -8.97 -2.49
CA MET A 207 3.24 -8.30 -3.76
C MET A 207 4.13 -9.16 -4.67
N GLN A 208 5.02 -9.98 -4.10
CA GLN A 208 5.85 -10.92 -4.88
C GLN A 208 5.01 -11.97 -5.62
N ASP A 209 3.94 -12.47 -5.00
CA ASP A 209 3.03 -13.44 -5.61
C ASP A 209 2.23 -12.78 -6.75
N MET A 210 1.79 -11.53 -6.53
CA MET A 210 1.16 -10.72 -7.57
C MET A 210 2.09 -10.44 -8.75
N GLY A 211 3.33 -10.06 -8.48
CA GLY A 211 4.32 -9.84 -9.53
C GLY A 211 4.62 -11.10 -10.35
N ARG A 212 4.68 -12.29 -9.72
CA ARG A 212 4.92 -13.55 -10.45
C ARG A 212 3.77 -13.89 -11.42
N GLU A 213 2.53 -13.70 -11.02
CA GLU A 213 1.39 -13.87 -11.94
C GLU A 213 1.40 -12.82 -13.07
N MET A 214 1.83 -11.60 -12.78
CA MET A 214 2.00 -10.56 -13.81
C MET A 214 3.13 -10.87 -14.80
N ILE A 215 4.18 -11.57 -14.36
CA ILE A 215 5.21 -12.11 -15.27
C ILE A 215 4.60 -13.15 -16.21
N LEU A 216 3.77 -14.06 -15.69
CA LEU A 216 3.14 -15.12 -16.49
C LEU A 216 2.14 -14.58 -17.52
N SER A 217 1.41 -13.51 -17.18
CA SER A 217 0.52 -12.82 -18.14
C SER A 217 1.28 -11.92 -19.13
N GLY A 218 2.56 -11.65 -18.87
CA GLY A 218 3.43 -10.78 -19.66
C GLY A 218 3.17 -9.29 -19.44
N ASP A 219 2.31 -8.91 -18.50
CA ASP A 219 2.04 -7.51 -18.16
C ASP A 219 3.22 -6.86 -17.43
N LEU A 220 3.97 -7.66 -16.68
CA LEU A 220 5.22 -7.28 -16.02
C LEU A 220 6.34 -8.12 -16.63
N ASN A 221 7.52 -7.53 -16.85
CA ASN A 221 8.70 -8.31 -17.23
C ASN A 221 9.59 -8.59 -16.02
N PHE A 222 10.47 -9.58 -16.14
CA PHE A 222 11.34 -10.03 -15.06
C PHE A 222 12.18 -8.89 -14.48
N ARG A 223 12.80 -8.06 -15.34
CA ARG A 223 13.63 -6.93 -14.89
C ARG A 223 12.86 -5.91 -14.07
N GLU A 224 11.60 -5.63 -14.44
CA GLU A 224 10.77 -4.71 -13.68
C GLU A 224 10.32 -5.33 -12.37
N TYR A 225 10.02 -6.63 -12.35
CA TYR A 225 9.75 -7.35 -11.11
C TYR A 225 10.92 -7.22 -10.13
N GLU A 226 12.16 -7.47 -10.57
CA GLU A 226 13.32 -7.31 -9.70
C GLU A 226 13.42 -5.86 -9.20
N ARG A 227 13.37 -4.88 -10.10
CA ARG A 227 13.48 -3.46 -9.73
C ARG A 227 12.48 -3.04 -8.66
N VAL A 228 11.25 -3.56 -8.69
CA VAL A 228 10.18 -3.12 -7.79
C VAL A 228 9.88 -4.08 -6.66
N LEU A 229 10.22 -5.37 -6.72
CA LEU A 229 9.75 -6.38 -5.77
C LEU A 229 10.85 -7.24 -5.13
N SER A 230 12.10 -7.22 -5.63
CA SER A 230 13.18 -8.02 -5.03
C SER A 230 13.91 -7.32 -3.88
N SER A 231 13.61 -6.06 -3.59
CA SER A 231 14.25 -5.27 -2.53
C SER A 231 13.54 -5.34 -1.17
N GLY A 232 13.14 -6.54 -0.72
CA GLY A 232 12.46 -6.74 0.56
C GLY A 232 12.82 -8.07 1.19
#